data_AF-A0A246JY10-F1
#
_entry.id   AF-A0A246JY10-F1
#
_cell.length_a   1.000
_cell.length_b   1.000
_cell.length_c   1.000
_cell.angle_alpha   90.00
_cell.angle_beta   90.00
_cell.angle_gamma   90.00
#
_symmetry.space_group_name_H-M   'P 1'
#
loop_
_entity.id
_entity.type
_entity.pdbx_description
1 polymer ?
#
loop_
_entity_poly.entity_id
_entity_poly.type
_entity_poly.pdbx_seq_one_letter_code
_entity_poly.pdbx_strand_id
1 'polypeptide(L)'
;MGAPVKHLRMKPKYSPVMNAAEKRHKAWIKSLACIGCGVVGRSDAHHTLLSVPGKRWRRDHEYLIPVCPDCHQGKNGIHGIGNELTWCERNNVDIRAASNLRAESIELGILTCLTA
;
A
#
# COMPACT_ATOMS: atom_id res chain seq x y z
N MET A 1 41.16 -23.19 -7.34
CA MET A 1 41.02 -21.74 -7.01
C MET A 1 39.95 -21.15 -7.92
N GLY A 2 38.92 -20.50 -7.37
CA GLY A 2 37.80 -19.95 -8.16
C GLY A 2 38.19 -18.69 -8.92
N ALA A 3 37.56 -18.45 -10.07
CA ALA A 3 37.77 -17.25 -10.87
C ALA A 3 37.26 -15.99 -10.12
N PRO A 4 37.94 -14.84 -10.22
CA PRO A 4 37.51 -13.61 -9.56
C PRO A 4 36.21 -13.08 -10.20
N VAL A 5 35.14 -13.04 -9.41
CA VAL A 5 33.85 -12.49 -9.86
C VAL A 5 33.85 -10.98 -9.63
N LYS A 6 33.77 -10.21 -10.71
CA LYS A 6 33.57 -8.76 -10.64
C LYS A 6 32.11 -8.49 -10.25
N HIS A 7 31.86 -8.10 -8.99
CA HIS A 7 30.53 -7.70 -8.48
C HIS A 7 29.99 -6.38 -9.08
N LEU A 8 30.29 -6.09 -10.36
CA LEU A 8 30.05 -4.79 -11.02
C LEU A 8 28.61 -4.59 -11.51
N ARG A 9 27.62 -5.27 -10.95
CA ARG A 9 26.23 -5.18 -11.44
C ARG A 9 25.16 -5.14 -10.35
N MET A 10 25.40 -4.42 -9.27
CA MET A 10 24.29 -4.02 -8.39
C MET A 10 23.54 -2.87 -9.06
N LYS A 11 22.39 -3.16 -9.68
CA LYS A 11 21.46 -2.10 -10.10
C LYS A 11 20.97 -1.36 -8.85
N PRO A 12 20.84 -0.02 -8.88
CA PRO A 12 20.24 0.70 -7.78
C PRO A 12 18.83 0.18 -7.51
N LYS A 13 18.45 0.13 -6.22
CA LYS A 13 17.14 -0.32 -5.79
C LYS A 13 16.07 0.59 -6.41
N TYR A 14 15.13 0.01 -7.14
CA TYR A 14 13.99 0.74 -7.69
C TYR A 14 13.18 1.38 -6.55
N SER A 15 13.07 2.71 -6.59
CA SER A 15 12.36 3.53 -5.60
C SER A 15 11.62 4.64 -6.35
N PRO A 16 10.44 4.36 -6.93
CA PRO A 16 9.72 5.35 -7.71
C PRO A 16 9.30 6.53 -6.82
N VAL A 17 9.43 7.74 -7.35
CA VAL A 17 8.94 8.95 -6.69
C VAL A 17 7.46 9.11 -7.02
N MET A 18 6.63 9.40 -6.01
CA MET A 18 5.21 9.66 -6.23
C MET A 18 4.99 10.88 -7.14
N ASN A 19 4.18 10.71 -8.18
CA ASN A 19 3.67 11.77 -9.02
C ASN A 19 2.55 12.57 -8.32
N ALA A 20 2.04 13.62 -8.98
CA ALA A 20 1.02 14.50 -8.39
C ALA A 20 -0.32 13.80 -8.10
N ALA A 21 -0.78 12.91 -8.99
CA ALA A 21 -2.02 12.16 -8.80
C ALA A 21 -1.88 11.15 -7.65
N GLU A 22 -0.76 10.41 -7.60
CA GLU A 22 -0.45 9.48 -6.50
C GLU A 22 -0.37 10.21 -5.15
N LYS A 23 0.18 11.43 -5.10
CA LYS A 23 0.18 12.26 -3.88
C LYS A 23 -1.24 12.64 -3.44
N ARG A 24 -2.11 13.03 -4.37
CA ARG A 24 -3.52 13.34 -4.05
C ARG A 24 -4.28 12.10 -3.59
N HIS A 25 -4.08 10.97 -4.27
CA HIS A 25 -4.65 9.69 -3.87
C HIS A 25 -4.22 9.31 -2.46
N LYS A 26 -2.91 9.35 -2.17
CA LYS A 26 -2.39 9.12 -0.83
C LYS A 26 -3.00 10.06 0.20
N ALA A 27 -3.13 11.36 -0.10
CA ALA A 27 -3.74 12.32 0.81
C ALA A 27 -5.21 12.00 1.10
N TRP A 28 -5.97 11.63 0.07
CA TRP A 28 -7.35 11.18 0.21
C TRP A 28 -7.45 9.91 1.06
N ILE A 29 -6.63 8.89 0.81
CA ILE A 29 -6.57 7.68 1.64
C ILE A 29 -6.35 8.05 3.12
N LYS A 30 -5.42 8.96 3.42
CA LYS A 30 -5.16 9.39 4.81
C LYS A 30 -6.35 10.08 5.49
N SER A 31 -7.30 10.62 4.73
CA SER A 31 -8.53 11.21 5.29
C SER A 31 -9.60 10.17 5.66
N LEU A 32 -9.52 8.96 5.12
CA LEU A 32 -10.51 7.91 5.37
C LEU A 32 -10.36 7.29 6.76
N ALA A 33 -11.43 6.67 7.26
CA ALA A 33 -11.39 5.90 8.51
C ALA A 33 -10.43 4.71 8.38
N CYS A 34 -9.78 4.33 9.49
CA CYS A 34 -8.94 3.14 9.54
C CYS A 34 -9.77 1.90 9.22
N ILE A 35 -9.39 1.10 8.21
CA ILE A 35 -10.17 -0.09 7.85
C ILE A 35 -10.10 -1.19 8.91
N GLY A 36 -9.06 -1.20 9.75
CA GLY A 36 -8.89 -2.22 10.78
C GLY A 36 -9.72 -1.99 12.04
N CYS A 37 -9.92 -0.74 12.45
CA CYS A 37 -10.60 -0.42 13.72
C CYS A 37 -11.64 0.71 13.62
N GLY A 38 -11.85 1.29 12.45
CA GLY A 38 -12.85 2.33 12.21
C GLY A 38 -12.50 3.74 12.70
N VAL A 39 -11.34 3.94 13.36
CA VAL A 39 -11.00 5.26 13.90
C VAL A 39 -10.83 6.29 12.78
N VAL A 40 -11.43 7.47 12.96
CA VAL A 40 -11.47 8.56 11.98
C VAL A 40 -10.38 9.59 12.26
N GLY A 41 -9.87 10.26 11.22
CA GLY A 41 -9.03 11.46 11.35
C GLY A 41 -7.55 11.22 11.71
N ARG A 42 -7.13 9.95 11.87
CA ARG A 42 -5.74 9.60 12.22
C ARG A 42 -5.13 8.53 11.32
N SER A 43 -5.68 8.29 10.14
CA SER A 43 -5.17 7.27 9.22
C SER A 43 -3.88 7.72 8.53
N ASP A 44 -2.98 6.78 8.34
CA ASP A 44 -1.90 6.86 7.36
C ASP A 44 -2.16 5.88 6.21
N ALA A 45 -1.42 6.04 5.11
CA ALA A 45 -1.56 5.17 3.95
C ALA A 45 -0.54 4.02 4.00
N HIS A 46 -1.05 2.79 4.09
CA HIS A 46 -0.23 1.58 4.02
C HIS A 46 -0.21 1.03 2.60
N HIS A 47 0.97 0.67 2.10
CA HIS A 47 1.11 -0.01 0.81
C HIS A 47 0.87 -1.51 1.01
N THR A 48 -0.25 -2.01 0.49
CA THR A 48 -0.48 -3.46 0.55
C THR A 48 0.60 -4.20 -0.24
N LEU A 49 1.12 -5.29 0.31
CA LEU A 49 1.98 -6.23 -0.39
C LEU A 49 1.21 -7.46 -0.87
N LEU A 50 -0.05 -7.61 -0.46
CA LEU A 50 -0.91 -8.67 -0.94
C LEU A 50 -1.16 -8.57 -2.45
N SER A 51 -1.42 -9.73 -3.05
CA SER A 51 -1.76 -9.85 -4.47
C SER A 51 -3.21 -9.45 -4.67
N VAL A 52 -3.44 -8.44 -5.51
CA VAL A 52 -4.78 -8.03 -5.93
C VAL A 52 -4.78 -7.84 -7.45
N PRO A 53 -5.94 -8.03 -8.13
CA PRO A 53 -6.02 -7.87 -9.57
C PRO A 53 -5.49 -6.51 -10.03
N GLY A 54 -4.64 -6.51 -11.06
CA GLY A 54 -4.03 -5.29 -11.63
C GLY A 54 -2.80 -4.75 -10.89
N LYS A 55 -2.45 -5.27 -9.70
CA LYS A 55 -1.27 -4.84 -8.93
C LYS A 55 -0.06 -5.70 -9.25
N ARG A 56 1.09 -5.04 -9.51
CA ARG A 56 2.39 -5.73 -9.61
C ARG A 56 2.95 -6.05 -8.23
N TRP A 57 3.86 -7.03 -8.13
CA TRP A 57 4.57 -7.37 -6.89
C TRP A 57 5.59 -6.29 -6.49
N ARG A 58 5.10 -5.12 -6.10
CA ARG A 58 5.86 -3.94 -5.64
C ARG A 58 5.01 -3.10 -4.68
N ARG A 59 5.67 -2.17 -3.98
CA ARG A 59 4.99 -1.05 -3.31
C ARG A 59 4.49 -0.10 -4.39
N ASP A 60 3.18 -0.12 -4.58
CA ASP A 60 2.51 0.64 -5.62
C ASP A 60 1.68 1.76 -4.99
N HIS A 61 1.92 3.01 -5.38
CA HIS A 61 1.31 4.16 -4.70
C HIS A 61 -0.19 4.30 -5.00
N GLU A 62 -0.73 3.53 -5.95
CA GLU A 62 -2.17 3.46 -6.22
C GLU A 62 -2.91 2.40 -5.41
N TYR A 63 -2.19 1.48 -4.76
CA TYR A 63 -2.77 0.38 -3.98
C TYR A 63 -2.45 0.57 -2.50
N LEU A 64 -3.25 1.45 -1.89
CA LEU A 64 -3.09 1.87 -0.50
C LEU A 64 -4.35 1.53 0.30
N ILE A 65 -4.18 1.27 1.59
CA ILE A 65 -5.28 1.18 2.56
C ILE A 65 -5.10 2.19 3.70
N PRO A 66 -6.19 2.77 4.24
CA PRO A 66 -6.13 3.65 5.38
C PRO A 66 -6.03 2.86 6.68
N VAL A 67 -4.97 3.11 7.45
CA VAL A 67 -4.75 2.48 8.76
C VAL A 67 -4.21 3.50 9.76
N CYS A 68 -4.75 3.51 10.98
CA CYS A 68 -4.21 4.35 12.05
C CYS A 68 -2.84 3.85 12.52
N PRO A 69 -2.04 4.67 13.24
CA PRO A 69 -0.72 4.26 13.73
C PRO A 69 -0.69 2.94 14.49
N ASP A 70 -1.73 2.65 15.28
CA ASP A 70 -1.82 1.42 16.07
C ASP A 70 -2.04 0.18 15.18
N CYS A 71 -2.91 0.30 14.17
CA CYS A 71 -3.14 -0.74 13.18
C CYS A 71 -2.00 -0.85 12.14
N HIS A 72 -1.22 0.21 11.94
CA HIS A 72 -0.14 0.23 10.97
C HIS A 72 1.16 -0.32 11.56
N GLN A 73 1.63 0.29 12.66
CA GLN A 73 2.96 0.07 13.25
C GLN A 73 2.90 -0.50 14.67
N GLY A 74 1.73 -0.48 15.32
CA GLY A 74 1.57 -1.00 16.68
C GLY A 74 1.87 -2.50 16.78
N LYS A 75 2.01 -3.01 18.00
CA LYS A 75 2.35 -4.42 18.28
C LYS A 75 1.42 -5.42 17.59
N ASN A 76 0.12 -5.10 17.50
CA ASN A 76 -0.89 -5.90 16.81
C ASN A 76 -1.27 -5.33 15.43
N GLY A 77 -0.52 -4.33 14.95
CA GLY A 77 -0.67 -3.75 13.62
C GLY A 77 0.03 -4.57 12.54
N ILE A 78 -0.15 -4.18 11.28
CA ILE A 78 0.38 -4.90 10.11
C ILE A 78 1.88 -5.13 10.23
N HIS A 79 2.65 -4.09 10.55
CA HIS A 79 4.11 -4.21 10.71
C HIS A 79 4.52 -4.89 12.02
N GLY A 80 3.70 -4.80 13.08
CA GLY A 80 3.97 -5.49 14.35
C GLY A 80 3.77 -7.00 14.25
N ILE A 81 2.74 -7.45 13.54
CA ILE A 81 2.50 -8.86 13.22
C ILE A 81 3.51 -9.36 12.18
N GLY A 82 3.90 -8.50 11.22
CA GLY A 82 4.83 -8.86 10.15
C GLY A 82 4.22 -9.69 9.02
N ASN A 83 2.90 -9.95 9.08
CA ASN A 83 2.15 -10.64 8.05
C ASN A 83 0.81 -9.92 7.83
N GLU A 84 0.65 -9.32 6.66
CA GLU A 84 -0.55 -8.54 6.31
C GLU A 84 -1.81 -9.41 6.18
N LEU A 85 -1.69 -10.64 5.67
CA LEU A 85 -2.83 -11.56 5.55
C LEU A 85 -3.37 -11.95 6.93
N THR A 86 -2.48 -12.31 7.87
CA THR A 86 -2.86 -12.61 9.26
C THR A 86 -3.50 -11.39 9.94
N TRP A 87 -3.02 -10.18 9.65
CA TRP A 87 -3.65 -8.96 10.15
C TRP A 87 -5.05 -8.76 9.56
N CYS A 88 -5.23 -8.99 8.25
CA CYS A 88 -6.53 -8.92 7.59
C CYS A 88 -7.54 -9.89 8.19
N GLU A 89 -7.17 -11.17 8.35
CA GLU A 89 -8.00 -12.21 8.97
C GLU A 89 -8.41 -11.82 10.40
N ARG A 90 -7.45 -11.36 11.20
CA ARG A 90 -7.70 -10.97 12.60
C ARG A 90 -8.67 -9.79 12.73
N ASN A 91 -8.57 -8.81 11.84
CA ASN A 91 -9.35 -7.57 11.92
C ASN A 91 -10.58 -7.61 11.00
N ASN A 92 -10.89 -8.76 10.40
CA ASN A 92 -12.00 -8.93 9.45
C ASN A 92 -11.96 -7.92 8.29
N VAL A 93 -10.77 -7.71 7.73
CA VAL A 93 -10.52 -6.80 6.61
C VAL A 93 -10.36 -7.59 5.32
N ASP A 94 -11.08 -7.19 4.27
CA ASP A 94 -10.91 -7.77 2.94
C ASP A 94 -9.61 -7.30 2.27
N ILE A 95 -8.84 -8.25 1.73
CA ILE A 95 -7.62 -8.03 0.95
C ILE A 95 -7.86 -7.13 -0.28
N ARG A 96 -9.10 -7.10 -0.80
CA ARG A 96 -9.50 -6.31 -1.97
C ARG A 96 -9.74 -4.84 -1.67
N ALA A 97 -9.67 -4.41 -0.40
CA ALA A 97 -9.90 -3.02 0.00
C ALA A 97 -9.05 -2.02 -0.82
N ALA A 98 -7.78 -2.32 -1.06
CA ALA A 98 -6.90 -1.47 -1.87
C ALA A 98 -7.39 -1.32 -3.32
N SER A 99 -7.91 -2.39 -3.93
CA SER A 99 -8.45 -2.33 -5.30
C SER A 99 -9.73 -1.51 -5.36
N ASN A 100 -10.61 -1.64 -4.37
CA ASN A 100 -11.86 -0.87 -4.29
C ASN A 100 -11.57 0.62 -4.11
N LEU A 101 -10.67 0.97 -3.18
CA LEU A 101 -10.26 2.35 -2.94
C LEU A 101 -9.57 2.98 -4.14
N ARG A 102 -8.79 2.19 -4.90
CA ARG A 102 -8.22 2.64 -6.16
C ARG A 102 -9.31 2.96 -7.19
N ALA A 103 -10.30 2.07 -7.35
CA ALA A 103 -11.41 2.28 -8.28
C ALA A 103 -12.24 3.52 -7.90
N GLU A 104 -12.59 3.66 -6.62
CA GLU A 104 -13.27 4.84 -6.11
C GLU A 104 -12.46 6.12 -6.34
N SER A 105 -11.15 6.07 -6.11
CA SER A 105 -10.27 7.20 -6.38
C SER A 105 -10.20 7.57 -7.88
N ILE A 106 -10.46 6.63 -8.79
CA ILE A 106 -10.57 6.90 -10.23
C ILE A 106 -11.93 7.54 -10.54
N GLU A 107 -13.00 7.03 -9.96
CA GLU A 107 -14.36 7.59 -10.11
C GLU A 107 -14.44 9.03 -9.60
N LEU A 108 -13.75 9.34 -8.50
CA LEU A 108 -13.60 10.68 -7.94
C LEU A 108 -12.65 11.59 -8.77
N GLY A 109 -12.03 11.06 -9.83
CA GLY A 109 -11.08 11.81 -10.67
C GLY A 109 -9.76 12.17 -9.97
N ILE A 110 -9.44 11.56 -8.83
CA ILE A 110 -8.20 11.80 -8.09
C ILE A 110 -7.02 11.12 -8.80
N LEU A 111 -7.20 9.82 -9.10
CA LEU A 111 -6.35 9.07 -10.01
C LEU A 111 -6.95 9.19 -11.42
N THR A 112 -6.10 9.39 -12.41
CA THR A 112 -6.52 9.30 -13.81
C THR A 112 -6.49 7.85 -14.24
N CYS A 113 -7.60 7.33 -14.77
CA CYS A 113 -7.58 6.04 -15.44
C CYS A 113 -6.66 6.17 -16.66
N LEU A 114 -5.46 5.59 -16.60
CA LEU A 114 -4.73 5.27 -17.82
C LEU A 114 -5.50 4.12 -18.46
N THR A 115 -6.52 4.45 -19.25
CA THR A 115 -7.09 3.49 -20.20
C THR A 115 -5.93 3.08 -21.11
N ALA A 116 -5.52 1.82 -20.98
CA ALA A 116 -4.61 1.18 -21.92
C ALA A 116 -5.29 1.07 -23.29
#